data_AF-A0A542BE61-F1
#
_entry.id   AF-A0A542BE61-F1
#
_cell.length_a   1.000
_cell.length_b   1.000
_cell.length_c   1.000
_cell.angle_alpha   90.00
_cell.angle_beta   90.00
_cell.angle_gamma   90.00
#
_symmetry.space_group_name_H-M   'P 1'
#
loop_
_entity.id
_entity.type
_entity.pdbx_description
1 polymer ?
#
loop_
_entity_poly.entity_id
_entity_poly.type
_entity_poly.pdbx_seq_one_letter_code
_entity_poly.pdbx_strand_id
1 'polypeptide(L)'
;MSNTSTGGFTAAPGQFRIGSVMNKTFAILGRQFGKFALLALVPMIPIFLLTLGALSSGAPSPSGIAFGAVLTGLLTFVLQTVAQATSLYGAFQEMRQQPFTIGDSLRIGLARAVPVIGVGILVGLATGLGFLLFVVPGAIIGCMLYVAIPACVIEKTGVTASMSRSVALTKGYRWQIFGLFLLVIVIALVGALVLARIGGGGLIGDILGFAWQVVSTAFGAVLSAVIYHDLRMAKEGIDLDTLASVFD
;
A
#
# COMPACT_ATOMS: atom_id res chain seq x y z
N MET A 1 37.94 -34.82 8.62
CA MET A 1 36.73 -34.63 7.79
C MET A 1 35.81 -33.70 8.56
N SER A 2 35.76 -32.44 8.14
CA SER A 2 35.08 -31.34 8.83
C SER A 2 33.60 -31.30 8.47
N ASN A 3 32.74 -31.43 9.47
CA ASN A 3 31.30 -31.24 9.36
C ASN A 3 31.00 -29.75 9.14
N THR A 4 30.67 -29.37 7.92
CA THR A 4 30.12 -28.06 7.61
C THR A 4 28.61 -28.12 7.82
N SER A 5 28.13 -27.66 8.97
CA SER A 5 26.71 -27.38 9.20
C SER A 5 26.30 -26.17 8.35
N THR A 6 25.90 -26.40 7.11
CA THR A 6 25.16 -25.39 6.35
C THR A 6 23.79 -25.24 7.02
N GLY A 7 23.64 -24.15 7.78
CA GLY A 7 22.37 -23.69 8.30
C GLY A 7 21.40 -23.44 7.15
N GLY A 8 20.58 -24.46 6.86
CA GLY A 8 19.43 -24.31 5.99
C GLY A 8 18.47 -23.34 6.66
N PHE A 9 18.31 -22.16 6.08
CA PHE A 9 17.12 -21.33 6.28
C PHE A 9 15.93 -22.01 5.62
N THR A 10 15.54 -23.19 6.11
CA THR A 10 14.23 -23.76 5.79
C THR A 10 13.20 -22.92 6.51
N ALA A 11 12.52 -22.06 5.75
CA ALA A 11 11.40 -21.30 6.26
C ALA A 11 10.34 -22.29 6.78
N ALA A 12 10.07 -22.25 8.09
CA ALA A 12 8.91 -22.94 8.63
C ALA A 12 7.65 -22.45 7.90
N PRO A 13 6.81 -23.35 7.37
CA PRO A 13 5.53 -22.95 6.78
C PRO A 13 4.67 -22.30 7.89
N GLY A 14 4.17 -21.08 7.63
CA GLY A 14 3.13 -20.45 8.47
C GLY A 14 3.52 -19.23 9.31
N GLN A 15 4.78 -18.85 9.46
CA GLN A 15 5.13 -17.67 10.26
C GLN A 15 5.26 -16.39 9.41
N PHE A 16 4.51 -15.34 9.76
CA PHE A 16 4.66 -14.00 9.19
C PHE A 16 6.06 -13.44 9.53
N ARG A 17 6.94 -13.33 8.52
CA ARG A 17 8.31 -12.82 8.68
C ARG A 17 8.56 -11.64 7.75
N ILE A 18 9.01 -10.53 8.34
CA ILE A 18 9.29 -9.26 7.63
C ILE A 18 10.20 -9.47 6.42
N GLY A 19 11.28 -10.24 6.56
CA GLY A 19 12.23 -10.50 5.46
C GLY A 19 11.61 -11.28 4.29
N SER A 20 10.74 -12.26 4.59
CA SER A 20 10.03 -13.01 3.54
C SER A 20 9.04 -12.12 2.80
N VAL A 21 8.27 -11.31 3.53
CA VAL A 21 7.34 -10.34 2.95
C VAL A 21 8.07 -9.38 2.02
N MET A 22 9.17 -8.78 2.50
CA MET A 22 9.96 -7.83 1.73
C MET A 22 10.56 -8.47 0.46
N ASN A 23 11.13 -9.67 0.58
CA ASN A 23 11.69 -10.40 -0.56
C ASN A 23 10.61 -10.73 -1.61
N LYS A 24 9.42 -11.18 -1.18
CA LYS A 24 8.28 -11.41 -2.07
C LYS A 24 7.84 -10.12 -2.76
N THR A 25 7.74 -9.01 -2.03
CA THR A 25 7.39 -7.71 -2.60
C THR A 25 8.38 -7.28 -3.67
N PHE A 26 9.69 -7.37 -3.41
CA PHE A 26 10.72 -7.05 -4.41
C PHE A 26 10.70 -8.00 -5.60
N ALA A 27 10.48 -9.31 -5.38
CA ALA A 27 10.40 -10.29 -6.47
C ALA A 27 9.21 -10.00 -7.40
N ILE A 28 8.03 -9.73 -6.84
CA ILE A 28 6.81 -9.39 -7.61
C ILE A 28 7.00 -8.08 -8.36
N LEU A 29 7.50 -7.04 -7.67
CA LEU A 29 7.72 -5.74 -8.26
C LEU A 29 8.78 -5.79 -9.37
N GLY A 30 9.88 -6.52 -9.16
CA GLY A 30 10.96 -6.68 -10.13
C GLY A 30 10.54 -7.46 -11.37
N ARG A 31 9.70 -8.50 -11.21
CA ARG A 31 9.23 -9.34 -12.33
C ARG A 31 8.34 -8.59 -13.32
N GLN A 32 7.53 -7.65 -12.83
CA GLN A 32 6.61 -6.87 -13.68
C GLN A 32 6.62 -5.36 -13.38
N PHE A 33 7.81 -4.81 -13.14
CA PHE A 33 7.97 -3.40 -12.76
C PHE A 33 7.26 -2.44 -13.71
N GLY A 34 7.41 -2.65 -15.02
CA GLY A 34 6.77 -1.80 -16.03
C GLY A 34 5.25 -1.77 -15.92
N LYS A 35 4.60 -2.92 -15.65
CA LYS A 35 3.14 -2.95 -15.50
C LYS A 35 2.69 -2.26 -14.22
N PHE A 36 3.38 -2.50 -13.09
CA PHE A 36 3.04 -1.85 -11.81
C PHE A 36 3.28 -0.35 -11.85
N ALA A 37 4.38 0.09 -12.46
CA ALA A 37 4.64 1.51 -12.69
C ALA A 37 3.54 2.14 -13.56
N LEU A 38 3.09 1.49 -14.63
CA LEU A 38 1.98 1.97 -15.46
C LEU A 38 0.64 1.98 -14.70
N LEU A 39 0.37 0.97 -13.89
CA LEU A 39 -0.86 0.86 -13.07
C LEU A 39 -0.95 1.96 -12.01
N ALA A 40 0.19 2.38 -11.47
CA ALA A 40 0.27 3.53 -10.56
C ALA A 40 0.29 4.87 -11.32
N LEU A 41 0.98 4.94 -12.46
CA LEU A 41 1.15 6.16 -13.26
C LEU A 41 -0.18 6.62 -13.86
N VAL A 42 -0.93 5.73 -14.52
CA VAL A 42 -2.13 6.09 -15.30
C VAL A 42 -3.16 6.86 -14.46
N PRO A 43 -3.54 6.42 -13.24
CA PRO A 43 -4.46 7.18 -12.39
C PRO A 43 -3.85 8.47 -11.82
N MET A 44 -2.52 8.59 -11.79
CA MET A 44 -1.81 9.74 -11.22
C MET A 44 -1.49 10.85 -12.23
N ILE A 45 -1.57 10.59 -13.55
CA ILE A 45 -1.33 11.61 -14.59
C ILE A 45 -2.17 12.88 -14.37
N PRO A 46 -3.48 12.81 -14.05
CA PRO A 46 -4.27 14.01 -13.82
C PRO A 46 -3.77 14.83 -12.62
N ILE A 47 -3.25 14.18 -11.57
CA ILE A 47 -2.66 14.85 -10.42
C ILE A 47 -1.42 15.63 -10.87
N PHE A 48 -0.52 14.97 -11.62
CA PHE A 48 0.71 15.60 -12.10
C PHE A 48 0.43 16.82 -12.95
N LEU A 49 -0.51 16.73 -13.89
CA LEU A 49 -0.92 17.86 -14.73
C LEU A 49 -1.53 19.00 -13.90
N LEU A 50 -2.32 18.68 -12.87
CA LEU A 50 -2.90 19.68 -11.98
C LEU A 50 -1.80 20.37 -11.17
N THR A 51 -0.83 19.62 -10.63
CA THR A 51 0.33 20.18 -9.92
C THR A 51 1.15 21.11 -10.81
N LEU A 52 1.43 20.71 -12.06
CA LEU A 52 2.12 21.57 -13.04
C LEU A 52 1.31 22.82 -13.40
N GLY A 53 -0.01 22.67 -13.58
CA GLY A 53 -0.91 23.80 -13.83
C GLY A 53 -0.93 24.81 -12.69
N ALA A 54 -1.01 24.33 -11.44
CA ALA A 54 -0.99 25.18 -10.25
C ALA A 54 0.35 25.94 -10.09
N LEU A 55 1.47 25.34 -10.48
CA LEU A 55 2.78 26.02 -10.51
C LEU A 55 2.84 27.12 -11.59
N SER A 56 2.15 26.91 -12.71
CA SER A 56 2.12 27.87 -13.83
C SER A 56 1.17 29.06 -13.62
N SER A 57 0.14 28.93 -12.77
CA SER A 57 -0.90 29.95 -12.60
C SER A 57 -0.55 31.09 -11.63
N GLY A 58 0.67 31.13 -11.09
CA GLY A 58 1.09 32.15 -10.11
C GLY A 58 0.42 31.98 -8.73
N ALA A 59 0.88 32.72 -7.73
CA ALA A 59 0.39 32.59 -6.35
C ALA A 59 -1.11 32.92 -6.26
N PRO A 60 -1.97 31.99 -5.81
CA PRO A 60 -3.41 32.25 -5.68
C PRO A 60 -3.68 33.29 -4.59
N SER A 61 -4.82 34.00 -4.68
CA SER A 61 -5.28 34.89 -3.62
C SER A 61 -5.58 34.12 -2.32
N PRO A 62 -5.33 34.68 -1.12
CA PRO A 62 -5.39 33.95 0.16
C PRO A 62 -6.68 33.15 0.42
N SER A 63 -7.83 33.63 -0.04
CA SER A 63 -9.13 32.97 0.07
C SER A 63 -9.38 31.88 -0.98
N GLY A 64 -8.80 32.01 -2.19
CA GLY A 64 -8.80 30.98 -3.22
C GLY A 64 -7.87 29.80 -2.90
N ILE A 65 -6.81 30.05 -2.11
CA ILE A 65 -5.86 29.01 -1.67
C ILE A 65 -6.57 27.93 -0.86
N ALA A 66 -7.48 28.28 0.05
CA ALA A 66 -8.09 27.30 0.97
C ALA A 66 -9.04 26.33 0.24
N PHE A 67 -9.97 26.84 -0.57
CA PHE A 67 -10.91 25.98 -1.30
C PHE A 67 -10.22 25.17 -2.39
N GLY A 68 -9.32 25.80 -3.15
CA GLY A 68 -8.52 25.13 -4.18
C GLY A 68 -7.64 24.02 -3.60
N ALA A 69 -6.92 24.29 -2.51
CA ALA A 69 -6.05 23.30 -1.87
C ALA A 69 -6.84 22.11 -1.30
N VAL A 70 -8.01 22.35 -0.70
CA VAL A 70 -8.87 21.27 -0.20
C VAL A 70 -9.38 20.40 -1.34
N LEU A 71 -9.86 21.01 -2.43
CA LEU A 71 -10.36 20.28 -3.59
C LEU A 71 -9.24 19.47 -4.26
N THR A 72 -8.08 20.08 -4.47
CA THR A 72 -6.89 19.41 -5.03
C THR A 72 -6.39 18.30 -4.12
N GLY A 73 -6.38 18.50 -2.81
CA GLY A 73 -6.02 17.48 -1.82
C GLY A 73 -6.97 16.29 -1.83
N LEU A 74 -8.27 16.54 -1.90
CA LEU A 74 -9.30 15.50 -1.98
C LEU A 74 -9.20 14.72 -3.29
N LEU A 75 -9.00 15.40 -4.42
CA LEU A 75 -8.81 14.75 -5.71
C LEU A 75 -7.53 13.91 -5.72
N THR A 76 -6.44 14.43 -5.14
CA THR A 76 -5.18 13.69 -4.99
C THR A 76 -5.38 12.43 -4.16
N PHE A 77 -6.07 12.54 -3.03
CA PHE A 77 -6.39 11.41 -2.17
C PHE A 77 -7.19 10.33 -2.92
N VAL A 78 -8.22 10.72 -3.66
CA VAL A 78 -9.05 9.80 -4.46
C VAL A 78 -8.21 9.07 -5.51
N LEU A 79 -7.43 9.81 -6.30
CA LEU A 79 -6.63 9.24 -7.38
C LEU A 79 -5.49 8.35 -6.85
N GLN A 80 -4.88 8.70 -5.73
CA GLN A 80 -3.91 7.84 -5.02
C GLN A 80 -4.55 6.53 -4.57
N THR A 81 -5.74 6.61 -3.98
CA THR A 81 -6.47 5.43 -3.49
C THR A 81 -6.86 4.50 -4.65
N VAL A 82 -7.25 5.07 -5.79
CA VAL A 82 -7.52 4.30 -7.02
C VAL A 82 -6.23 3.66 -7.56
N ALA A 83 -5.13 4.40 -7.66
CA ALA A 83 -3.82 3.86 -8.08
C ALA A 83 -3.34 2.71 -7.20
N GLN A 84 -3.58 2.81 -5.89
CA GLN A 84 -3.28 1.75 -4.94
C GLN A 84 -4.15 0.52 -5.18
N ALA A 85 -5.47 0.70 -5.39
CA ALA A 85 -6.40 -0.40 -5.65
C ALA A 85 -6.13 -1.14 -6.97
N THR A 86 -5.83 -0.42 -8.05
CA THR A 86 -5.50 -1.00 -9.36
C THR A 86 -4.21 -1.81 -9.30
N SER A 87 -3.18 -1.26 -8.65
CA SER A 87 -1.89 -1.92 -8.46
C SER A 87 -2.00 -3.13 -7.54
N LEU A 88 -2.82 -3.04 -6.48
CA LEU A 88 -3.10 -4.14 -5.57
C LEU A 88 -3.71 -5.34 -6.31
N TYR A 89 -4.70 -5.10 -7.17
CA TYR A 89 -5.34 -6.16 -7.95
C TYR A 89 -4.33 -6.86 -8.89
N GLY A 90 -3.47 -6.10 -9.56
CA GLY A 90 -2.37 -6.66 -10.35
C GLY A 90 -1.43 -7.51 -9.51
N ALA A 91 -1.09 -7.06 -8.29
CA ALA A 91 -0.23 -7.80 -7.37
C ALA A 91 -0.84 -9.15 -6.98
N PHE A 92 -2.14 -9.20 -6.72
CA PHE A 92 -2.84 -10.46 -6.43
C PHE A 92 -2.86 -11.41 -7.61
N GLN A 93 -3.12 -10.92 -8.83
CA GLN A 93 -3.09 -11.80 -10.01
C GLN A 93 -1.68 -12.37 -10.24
N GLU A 94 -0.66 -11.53 -10.06
CA GLU A 94 0.74 -11.95 -10.16
C GLU A 94 1.12 -13.00 -9.12
N MET A 95 0.65 -12.84 -7.87
CA MET A 95 0.82 -13.83 -6.80
C MET A 95 0.14 -15.16 -7.12
N ARG A 96 -1.02 -15.12 -7.79
CA ARG A 96 -1.74 -16.31 -8.26
C ARG A 96 -1.17 -16.92 -9.54
N GLN A 97 -0.05 -16.40 -10.05
CA GLN A 97 0.53 -16.77 -11.35
C GLN A 97 -0.48 -16.67 -12.51
N GLN A 98 -1.44 -15.75 -12.42
CA GLN A 98 -2.41 -15.49 -13.49
C GLN A 98 -1.96 -14.31 -14.35
N PRO A 99 -2.01 -14.43 -15.69
CA PRO A 99 -1.69 -13.30 -16.55
C PRO A 99 -2.76 -12.21 -16.36
N PHE A 100 -2.31 -10.98 -16.17
CA PHE A 100 -3.20 -9.82 -16.11
C PHE A 100 -2.78 -8.73 -17.08
N THR A 101 -3.81 -8.06 -17.61
CA THR A 101 -3.67 -6.87 -18.45
C THR A 101 -3.85 -5.62 -17.60
N ILE A 102 -3.20 -4.53 -18.00
CA ILE A 102 -3.35 -3.21 -17.37
C ILE A 102 -4.81 -2.76 -17.44
N GLY A 103 -5.47 -2.93 -18.61
CA GLY A 103 -6.87 -2.56 -18.81
C GLY A 103 -7.84 -3.28 -17.87
N ASP A 104 -7.67 -4.58 -17.66
CA ASP A 104 -8.51 -5.36 -16.74
C ASP A 104 -8.33 -4.90 -15.29
N SER A 105 -7.08 -4.64 -14.92
CA SER A 105 -6.75 -4.18 -13.57
C SER A 105 -7.25 -2.76 -13.31
N LEU A 106 -7.19 -1.90 -14.32
CA LEU A 106 -7.74 -0.55 -14.27
C LEU A 106 -9.28 -0.60 -14.17
N ARG A 107 -9.94 -1.40 -15.00
CA ARG A 107 -11.40 -1.59 -14.97
C ARG A 107 -11.89 -2.09 -13.61
N ILE A 108 -11.22 -3.09 -13.05
CA ILE A 108 -11.60 -3.68 -11.75
C ILE A 108 -11.29 -2.72 -10.60
N GLY A 109 -10.14 -2.05 -10.64
CA GLY A 109 -9.80 -1.02 -9.64
C GLY A 109 -10.77 0.16 -9.66
N LEU A 110 -11.18 0.64 -10.84
CA LEU A 110 -12.20 1.69 -10.98
C LEU A 110 -13.58 1.22 -10.53
N ALA A 111 -13.99 0.00 -10.88
CA ALA A 111 -15.26 -0.58 -10.43
C ALA A 111 -15.35 -0.69 -8.89
N ARG A 112 -14.19 -0.77 -8.22
CA ARG A 112 -14.08 -0.80 -6.76
C ARG A 112 -13.61 0.53 -6.16
N ALA A 113 -13.53 1.61 -6.94
CA ALA A 113 -13.08 2.90 -6.43
C ALA A 113 -13.96 3.39 -5.27
N VAL A 114 -15.29 3.34 -5.40
CA VAL A 114 -16.22 3.82 -4.37
C VAL A 114 -16.02 3.15 -3.00
N PRO A 115 -16.08 1.81 -2.87
CA PRO A 115 -15.87 1.17 -1.57
C PRO A 115 -14.44 1.37 -1.04
N VAL A 116 -13.42 1.39 -1.92
CA VAL A 116 -12.02 1.61 -1.53
C VAL A 116 -11.80 3.04 -1.03
N ILE A 117 -12.40 4.05 -1.66
CA ILE A 117 -12.41 5.44 -1.20
C ILE A 117 -13.10 5.53 0.17
N GLY A 118 -14.24 4.86 0.35
CA GLY A 118 -14.93 4.80 1.65
C GLY A 118 -14.04 4.21 2.76
N VAL A 119 -13.33 3.11 2.47
CA VAL A 119 -12.35 2.53 3.39
C VAL A 119 -11.20 3.50 3.65
N GLY A 120 -10.63 4.10 2.60
CA GLY A 120 -9.56 5.08 2.71
C GLY A 120 -9.95 6.26 3.61
N ILE A 121 -11.15 6.82 3.45
CA ILE A 121 -11.63 7.94 4.27
C ILE A 121 -11.76 7.52 5.73
N LEU A 122 -12.41 6.39 6.03
CA LEU A 122 -12.58 5.94 7.42
C LEU A 122 -11.24 5.56 8.07
N VAL A 123 -10.34 4.91 7.34
CA VAL A 123 -8.99 4.59 7.81
C VAL A 123 -8.21 5.88 8.06
N GLY A 124 -8.28 6.85 7.15
CA GLY A 124 -7.64 8.16 7.29
C GLY A 124 -8.16 8.94 8.49
N LEU A 125 -9.48 9.00 8.68
CA LEU A 125 -10.12 9.66 9.83
C LEU A 125 -9.76 8.96 11.15
N ALA A 126 -9.84 7.63 11.20
CA ALA A 126 -9.51 6.87 12.42
C ALA A 126 -8.03 7.02 12.79
N THR A 127 -7.14 6.93 11.80
CA THR A 127 -5.69 7.08 12.00
C THR A 127 -5.35 8.53 12.38
N GLY A 128 -5.93 9.51 11.70
CA GLY A 128 -5.73 10.94 11.96
C GLY A 128 -6.24 11.35 13.34
N LEU A 129 -7.43 10.90 13.75
CA LEU A 129 -7.94 11.12 15.11
C LEU A 129 -7.05 10.44 16.16
N GLY A 130 -6.53 9.25 15.85
CA GLY A 130 -5.55 8.57 16.67
C GLY A 130 -4.30 9.43 16.89
N PHE A 131 -3.70 9.95 15.81
CA PHE A 131 -2.53 10.84 15.88
C PHE A 131 -2.82 12.18 16.56
N LEU A 132 -4.03 12.73 16.41
CA LEU A 132 -4.46 13.95 17.08
C LEU A 132 -4.51 13.76 18.59
N LEU A 133 -4.95 12.59 19.06
CA LEU A 133 -4.95 12.26 20.48
C LEU A 133 -3.53 12.00 20.99
N PHE A 134 -2.80 11.08 20.36
CA PHE A 134 -1.39 10.76 20.65
C PHE A 134 -0.72 9.98 19.49
N VAL A 135 0.60 10.11 19.35
CA VAL A 135 1.37 9.38 18.31
C VAL A 135 1.21 7.86 18.40
N VAL A 136 1.22 7.31 19.61
CA VAL A 136 1.13 5.86 19.86
C VAL A 136 -0.22 5.26 19.41
N PRO A 137 -1.40 5.77 19.85
CA PRO A 137 -2.68 5.27 19.37
C PRO A 137 -2.88 5.46 17.86
N GLY A 138 -2.40 6.57 17.27
CA GLY A 138 -2.38 6.75 15.82
C GLY A 138 -1.64 5.63 15.10
N ALA A 139 -0.43 5.31 15.55
CA ALA A 139 0.37 4.21 15.00
C ALA A 139 -0.31 2.84 15.18
N ILE A 140 -0.93 2.59 16.34
CA ILE A 140 -1.66 1.33 16.61
C ILE A 140 -2.83 1.17 15.64
N ILE A 141 -3.65 2.21 15.47
CA ILE A 141 -4.80 2.19 14.55
C ILE A 141 -4.33 1.98 13.11
N GLY A 142 -3.27 2.69 12.69
CA GLY A 142 -2.67 2.53 11.37
C GLY A 142 -2.21 1.09 11.12
N CYS A 143 -1.57 0.45 12.10
CA CYS A 143 -1.15 -0.95 11.99
C CYS A 143 -2.33 -1.92 11.95
N MET A 144 -3.39 -1.65 12.74
CA MET A 144 -4.60 -2.48 12.75
C MET A 144 -5.36 -2.42 11.42
N LEU A 145 -5.33 -1.27 10.75
CA LEU A 145 -6.09 -1.01 9.53
C LEU A 145 -5.26 -1.08 8.26
N TYR A 146 -3.96 -1.41 8.37
CA TYR A 146 -3.02 -1.42 7.24
C TYR A 146 -3.50 -2.27 6.05
N VAL A 147 -4.16 -3.40 6.33
CA VAL A 147 -4.68 -4.33 5.31
C VAL A 147 -6.19 -4.19 5.05
N ALA A 148 -6.81 -3.07 5.42
CA ALA A 148 -8.24 -2.85 5.22
C ALA A 148 -8.60 -2.67 3.74
N ILE A 149 -7.77 -1.94 2.98
CA ILE A 149 -7.93 -1.78 1.53
C ILE A 149 -7.85 -3.13 0.82
N PRO A 150 -6.83 -3.99 1.05
CA PRO A 150 -6.82 -5.30 0.43
C PRO A 150 -7.98 -6.20 0.84
N ALA A 151 -8.38 -6.19 2.12
CA ALA A 151 -9.58 -6.93 2.54
C ALA A 151 -10.83 -6.51 1.73
N CYS A 152 -11.01 -5.21 1.52
CA CYS A 152 -12.14 -4.68 0.74
C CYS A 152 -12.12 -5.11 -0.73
N VAL A 153 -10.95 -5.02 -1.38
CA VAL A 153 -10.81 -5.34 -2.81
C VAL A 153 -10.96 -6.84 -3.07
N ILE A 154 -10.36 -7.67 -2.21
CA ILE A 154 -10.24 -9.12 -2.44
C ILE A 154 -11.50 -9.84 -1.98
N GLU A 155 -11.97 -9.56 -0.77
CA GLU A 155 -13.16 -10.22 -0.21
C GLU A 155 -14.45 -9.56 -0.70
N LYS A 156 -14.36 -8.45 -1.45
CA LYS A 156 -15.50 -7.69 -1.99
C LYS A 156 -16.47 -7.26 -0.88
N THR A 157 -15.97 -7.10 0.34
CA THR A 157 -16.74 -6.76 1.53
C THR A 157 -17.03 -5.26 1.58
N GLY A 158 -18.06 -4.89 2.35
CA GLY A 158 -18.38 -3.48 2.62
C GLY A 158 -17.29 -2.78 3.43
N VAL A 159 -17.37 -1.46 3.52
CA VAL A 159 -16.35 -0.60 4.16
C VAL A 159 -16.03 -1.03 5.60
N THR A 160 -17.06 -1.14 6.44
CA THR A 160 -16.92 -1.49 7.86
C THR A 160 -16.46 -2.93 8.08
N ALA A 161 -17.00 -3.87 7.28
CA ALA A 161 -16.60 -5.27 7.30
C ALA A 161 -15.13 -5.46 6.90
N SER A 162 -14.62 -4.66 5.97
CA SER A 162 -13.21 -4.68 5.56
C SER A 162 -12.28 -4.22 6.69
N MET A 163 -12.70 -3.21 7.46
CA MET A 163 -11.94 -2.71 8.61
C MET A 163 -11.90 -3.74 9.75
N SER A 164 -13.05 -4.33 10.11
CA SER A 164 -13.09 -5.36 11.15
C SER A 164 -12.27 -6.59 10.77
N ARG A 165 -12.31 -6.98 9.50
CA ARG A 165 -11.47 -8.04 8.94
C ARG A 165 -9.98 -7.72 9.05
N SER A 166 -9.57 -6.50 8.74
CA SER A 166 -8.20 -6.03 8.91
C SER A 166 -7.73 -6.14 10.37
N VAL A 167 -8.56 -5.68 11.32
CA VAL A 167 -8.26 -5.79 12.76
C VAL A 167 -8.09 -7.25 13.20
N ALA A 168 -8.94 -8.14 12.68
CA ALA A 168 -8.87 -9.57 12.98
C ALA A 168 -7.58 -10.20 12.42
N LEU A 169 -7.22 -9.91 11.17
CA LEU A 169 -6.02 -10.45 10.51
C LEU A 169 -4.72 -9.94 11.14
N THR A 170 -4.69 -8.68 11.59
CA THR A 170 -3.48 -8.07 12.16
C THR A 170 -3.24 -8.40 13.64
N LYS A 171 -4.25 -8.92 14.36
CA LYS A 171 -4.12 -9.30 15.78
C LYS A 171 -3.01 -10.35 15.98
N GLY A 172 -2.03 -10.05 16.83
CA GLY A 172 -0.87 -10.94 17.09
C GLY A 172 0.37 -10.64 16.22
N TYR A 173 0.23 -9.85 15.16
CA TYR A 173 1.33 -9.49 14.24
C TYR A 173 1.60 -7.97 14.17
N ARG A 174 1.02 -7.19 15.10
CA ARG A 174 1.03 -5.71 15.06
C ARG A 174 2.43 -5.12 15.15
N TRP A 175 3.34 -5.72 15.92
CA TRP A 175 4.73 -5.28 16.04
C TRP A 175 5.52 -5.48 14.75
N GLN A 176 5.30 -6.61 14.07
CA GLN A 176 5.93 -6.91 12.79
C GLN A 176 5.40 -5.96 11.69
N ILE A 177 4.09 -5.70 11.68
CA ILE A 177 3.47 -4.72 10.78
C ILE A 177 4.01 -3.31 11.07
N PHE A 178 4.12 -2.93 12.35
CA PHE A 178 4.69 -1.64 12.74
C PHE A 178 6.13 -1.46 12.28
N GLY A 179 7.00 -2.47 12.51
CA GLY A 179 8.39 -2.42 12.06
C GLY A 179 8.51 -2.33 10.53
N LEU A 180 7.65 -3.05 9.80
CA LEU A 180 7.59 -2.98 8.34
C LEU A 180 7.06 -1.62 7.87
N PHE A 181 6.01 -1.08 8.49
CA PHE A 181 5.47 0.23 8.21
C PHE A 181 6.52 1.33 8.43
N LEU A 182 7.23 1.28 9.56
CA LEU A 182 8.32 2.20 9.88
C LEU A 182 9.43 2.13 8.84
N LEU A 183 9.86 0.92 8.46
CA LEU A 183 10.88 0.71 7.44
C LEU A 183 10.49 1.35 6.10
N VAL A 184 9.23 1.16 5.68
CA VAL A 184 8.72 1.74 4.42
C VAL A 184 8.67 3.25 4.48
N ILE A 185 8.21 3.83 5.59
CA ILE A 185 8.21 5.28 5.79
C ILE A 185 9.63 5.83 5.70
N VAL A 186 10.59 5.19 6.37
CA VAL A 186 12.00 5.63 6.35
C VAL A 186 12.55 5.58 4.92
N ILE A 187 12.33 4.50 4.18
CA ILE A 187 12.76 4.38 2.78
C ILE A 187 12.11 5.46 1.92
N ALA A 188 10.78 5.64 2.04
CA ALA A 188 10.02 6.65 1.31
C ALA A 188 10.54 8.07 1.56
N LEU A 189 10.79 8.42 2.83
CA LEU A 189 11.31 9.72 3.23
C LEU A 189 12.75 9.95 2.76
N VAL A 190 13.64 8.98 2.96
CA VAL A 190 15.03 9.09 2.54
C VAL A 190 15.13 9.23 1.03
N GLY A 191 14.41 8.42 0.26
CA GLY A 191 14.40 8.52 -1.20
C GLY A 191 13.84 9.86 -1.69
N ALA A 192 12.75 10.35 -1.09
CA ALA A 192 12.20 11.65 -1.40
C ALA A 192 13.19 12.79 -1.12
N LEU A 193 13.86 12.76 0.03
CA LEU A 193 14.86 13.77 0.40
C LEU A 193 16.06 13.74 -0.55
N VAL A 194 16.60 12.55 -0.85
CA VAL A 194 17.73 12.40 -1.77
C VAL A 194 17.38 12.93 -3.16
N LEU A 195 16.22 12.55 -3.70
CA LEU A 195 15.79 13.02 -5.02
C LEU A 195 15.51 14.52 -5.04
N ALA A 196 14.97 15.10 -3.97
CA ALA A 196 14.80 16.54 -3.85
C ALA A 196 16.16 17.28 -3.86
N ARG A 197 17.21 16.70 -3.26
CA ARG A 197 18.56 17.30 -3.31
C ARG A 197 19.22 17.15 -4.68
N ILE A 198 18.99 16.05 -5.38
CA ILE A 198 19.53 15.80 -6.73
C ILE A 198 18.81 16.66 -7.78
N GLY A 199 17.49 16.68 -7.75
CA GLY A 199 16.67 17.42 -8.70
C GLY A 199 16.69 18.93 -8.50
N GLY A 200 17.02 19.39 -7.29
CA GLY A 200 16.92 20.79 -6.91
C GLY A 200 15.47 21.28 -6.92
N GLY A 201 15.29 22.58 -7.15
CA GLY A 201 13.96 23.19 -7.34
C GLY A 201 13.55 23.24 -8.81
N GLY A 202 12.25 23.38 -9.05
CA GLY A 202 11.67 23.52 -10.39
C GLY A 202 11.36 22.18 -11.06
N LEU A 203 11.13 22.22 -12.38
CA LEU A 203 10.51 21.13 -13.14
C LEU A 203 11.23 19.77 -13.00
N ILE A 204 12.56 19.77 -12.93
CA ILE A 204 13.34 18.53 -12.78
C ILE A 204 13.08 17.87 -11.42
N GLY A 205 13.07 18.67 -10.34
CA GLY A 205 12.72 18.20 -9.01
C GLY A 205 11.29 17.66 -8.94
N ASP A 206 10.33 18.35 -9.59
CA ASP A 206 8.93 17.92 -9.63
C ASP A 206 8.75 16.59 -10.38
N ILE A 207 9.44 16.41 -11.52
CA ILE A 207 9.42 15.16 -12.28
C ILE A 207 10.02 14.01 -11.45
N LEU A 208 11.15 14.24 -10.78
CA LEU A 208 11.80 13.21 -9.94
C LEU A 208 10.94 12.85 -8.73
N GLY A 209 10.33 13.85 -8.08
CA GLY A 209 9.40 13.64 -6.97
C GLY A 209 8.17 12.85 -7.40
N PHE A 210 7.61 13.17 -8.57
CA PHE A 210 6.49 12.43 -9.13
C PHE A 210 6.86 10.99 -9.48
N ALA A 211 8.01 10.77 -10.13
CA ALA A 211 8.51 9.43 -10.43
C ALA A 211 8.68 8.60 -9.14
N TRP A 212 9.23 9.21 -8.08
CA TRP A 212 9.35 8.58 -6.77
C TRP A 212 8.00 8.20 -6.17
N GLN A 213 7.00 9.08 -6.29
CA GLN A 213 5.65 8.84 -5.79
C GLN A 213 4.96 7.68 -6.52
N VAL A 214 5.14 7.58 -7.85
CA VAL A 214 4.63 6.46 -8.65
C VAL A 214 5.26 5.14 -8.18
N VAL A 215 6.58 5.09 -8.03
CA VAL A 215 7.31 3.90 -7.56
C VAL A 215 6.89 3.52 -6.14
N SER A 216 6.81 4.49 -5.23
CA SER A 216 6.41 4.28 -3.84
C SER A 216 4.99 3.72 -3.73
N THR A 217 4.08 4.17 -4.60
CA THR A 217 2.70 3.71 -4.60
C THR A 217 2.58 2.29 -5.15
N ALA A 218 3.27 1.99 -6.24
CA ALA A 218 3.36 0.63 -6.78
C ALA A 218 3.92 -0.34 -5.72
N PHE A 219 5.02 0.05 -5.07
CA PHE A 219 5.63 -0.73 -3.99
C PHE A 219 4.67 -0.93 -2.81
N GLY A 220 4.02 0.14 -2.33
CA GLY A 220 3.07 0.08 -1.22
C GLY A 220 1.86 -0.80 -1.52
N ALA A 221 1.35 -0.78 -2.75
CA ALA A 221 0.28 -1.65 -3.19
C ALA A 221 0.70 -3.13 -3.16
N VAL A 222 1.82 -3.48 -3.79
CA VAL A 222 2.34 -4.87 -3.78
C VAL A 222 2.64 -5.32 -2.34
N LEU A 223 3.24 -4.46 -1.53
CA LEU A 223 3.54 -4.78 -0.13
C LEU A 223 2.27 -5.06 0.67
N SER A 224 1.25 -4.22 0.56
CA SER A 224 -0.04 -4.43 1.24
C SER A 224 -0.74 -5.70 0.78
N ALA A 225 -0.61 -6.08 -0.50
CA ALA A 225 -1.11 -7.36 -1.01
C ALA A 225 -0.39 -8.56 -0.38
N VAL A 226 0.95 -8.52 -0.33
CA VAL A 226 1.76 -9.60 0.25
C VAL A 226 1.50 -9.73 1.74
N ILE A 227 1.44 -8.63 2.49
CA ILE A 227 1.13 -8.64 3.93
C ILE A 227 -0.24 -9.26 4.16
N TYR A 228 -1.26 -8.83 3.40
CA TYR A 228 -2.60 -9.39 3.52
C TYR A 228 -2.61 -10.90 3.26
N HIS A 229 -1.97 -11.34 2.19
CA HIS A 229 -1.87 -12.76 1.82
C HIS A 229 -1.16 -13.58 2.91
N ASP A 230 0.00 -13.12 3.39
CA ASP A 230 0.79 -13.85 4.38
C ASP A 230 0.09 -13.86 5.76
N LEU A 231 -0.61 -12.79 6.15
CA LEU A 231 -1.45 -12.78 7.36
C LEU A 231 -2.62 -13.77 7.23
N ARG A 232 -3.24 -13.84 6.05
CA ARG A 232 -4.33 -14.77 5.79
C ARG A 232 -3.87 -16.22 5.87
N MET A 233 -2.74 -16.55 5.23
CA MET A 233 -2.15 -17.89 5.35
C MET A 233 -1.77 -18.22 6.80
N ALA A 234 -1.16 -17.27 7.52
CA ALA A 234 -0.74 -17.49 8.90
C ALA A 234 -1.93 -17.66 9.87
N LYS A 235 -3.09 -17.06 9.59
CA LYS A 235 -4.25 -17.14 10.49
C LYS A 235 -5.22 -18.26 10.12
N GLU A 236 -5.55 -18.36 8.84
CA GLU A 236 -6.56 -19.31 8.37
C GLU A 236 -5.96 -20.68 8.12
N GLY A 237 -4.67 -20.75 7.72
CA GLY A 237 -3.97 -22.03 7.60
C GLY A 237 -3.85 -22.74 8.95
N ILE A 238 -3.45 -22.00 10.00
CA ILE A 238 -3.35 -22.53 11.36
C ILE A 238 -4.71 -23.06 11.87
N ASP A 239 -5.80 -22.35 11.58
CA ASP A 239 -7.15 -22.77 12.02
C ASP A 239 -7.57 -24.08 11.34
N LEU A 240 -7.32 -24.22 10.04
CA LEU A 240 -7.59 -25.44 9.29
C LEU A 240 -6.75 -26.63 9.77
N ASP A 241 -5.45 -26.42 9.99
CA ASP A 241 -4.56 -27.48 10.50
C ASP A 241 -4.97 -27.92 11.92
N THR A 242 -5.36 -26.97 12.77
CA THR A 242 -5.87 -27.26 14.12
C THR A 242 -7.17 -28.04 14.06
N LEU A 243 -8.10 -27.67 13.18
CA LEU A 243 -9.35 -28.40 12.97
C LEU A 243 -9.10 -29.82 12.44
N ALA A 244 -8.17 -29.98 11.48
CA ALA A 244 -7.81 -31.30 10.95
C ALA A 244 -7.25 -32.22 12.05
N SER A 245 -6.42 -31.70 12.95
CA SER A 245 -5.83 -32.48 14.04
C SER A 245 -6.82 -32.99 15.11
N VAL A 246 -8.06 -32.49 15.14
CA VAL A 246 -9.12 -33.00 16.04
C VAL A 246 -9.74 -34.29 15.49
N PHE A 247 -9.55 -34.59 14.20
CA PHE A 247 -10.10 -35.76 13.54
C PHE A 247 -9.11 -36.92 13.37
N ASP A 248 -7.83 -36.73 13.73
CA ASP A 248 -6.78 -37.76 13.81
C ASP A 248 -6.67 -38.34 15.24
#